data_AF-A0A454Y4T4-F1
#
_entry.id   AF-A0A454Y4T4-F1
#
_cell.length_a   1.000
_cell.length_b   1.000
_cell.length_c   1.000
_cell.angle_alpha   90.00
_cell.angle_beta   90.00
_cell.angle_gamma   90.00
#
_symmetry.space_group_name_H-M   'P 1'
#
loop_
_entity.id
_entity.type
_entity.pdbx_description
1 polymer ?
#
loop_
_entity_poly.entity_id
_entity_poly.type
_entity_poly.pdbx_seq_one_letter_code
_entity_poly.pdbx_strand_id
1 'polypeptide(L)'
;MILPILFLSSIPLILAATDATTCAGKPNACFDQVKDCATIFPQTAGAPSPNCFIAAYAEFFNLCHKTCLSCCIEPCVDVNPRCSSWNDRFCTNPFYCDQFKWENCRKKCNMC
;
A
#
# COMPACT_ATOMS: atom_id res chain seq x y z
N MET A 1 -10.19 -23.19 54.61
CA MET A 1 -11.12 -22.60 53.63
C MET A 1 -10.28 -21.98 52.52
N ILE A 2 -10.28 -22.60 51.34
CA ILE A 2 -9.51 -22.18 50.16
C ILE A 2 -10.55 -21.73 49.13
N LEU A 3 -10.50 -20.49 48.64
CA LEU A 3 -11.32 -20.02 47.52
C LEU A 3 -10.56 -18.90 46.76
N PRO A 4 -10.61 -18.87 45.42
CA PRO A 4 -9.40 -18.71 44.61
C PRO A 4 -9.17 -17.28 44.11
N ILE A 5 -7.89 -16.99 43.91
CA ILE A 5 -7.36 -15.77 43.29
C ILE A 5 -7.77 -15.79 41.81
N LEU A 6 -8.73 -14.94 41.43
CA LEU A 6 -9.04 -14.65 40.04
C LEU A 6 -7.88 -13.85 39.44
N PHE A 7 -6.93 -14.56 38.82
CA PHE A 7 -5.97 -13.96 37.91
C PHE A 7 -6.74 -13.49 36.67
N LEU A 8 -7.07 -12.19 36.62
CA LEU A 8 -7.40 -11.53 35.35
C LEU A 8 -6.15 -11.59 34.48
N SER A 9 -6.09 -12.59 33.60
CA SER A 9 -5.12 -12.64 32.51
C SER A 9 -5.44 -11.49 31.56
N SER A 10 -4.72 -10.39 31.72
CA SER A 10 -4.59 -9.36 30.69
C SER A 10 -3.90 -10.01 29.49
N ILE A 11 -4.69 -10.52 28.55
CA ILE A 11 -4.21 -10.91 27.24
C ILE A 11 -3.88 -9.60 26.51
N PRO A 12 -2.59 -9.28 26.26
CA PRO A 12 -2.31 -8.21 25.32
C PRO A 12 -2.84 -8.66 23.96
N LEU A 13 -3.82 -7.92 23.44
CA LEU A 13 -4.19 -7.99 22.04
C LEU A 13 -2.93 -7.53 21.28
N ILE A 14 -2.10 -8.48 20.85
CA ILE A 14 -1.02 -8.21 19.91
C ILE A 14 -1.74 -7.93 18.60
N LEU A 15 -2.05 -6.65 18.37
CA LEU A 15 -2.44 -6.16 17.06
C LEU A 15 -1.24 -6.47 16.16
N ALA A 16 -1.35 -7.51 15.35
CA ALA A 16 -0.43 -7.72 14.26
C ALA A 16 -0.59 -6.48 13.36
N ALA A 17 0.33 -5.52 13.51
CA ALA A 17 0.55 -4.50 12.53
C ALA A 17 0.95 -5.25 11.26
N THR A 18 -0.02 -5.54 10.39
CA THR A 18 0.25 -5.99 9.04
C THR A 18 1.13 -4.91 8.44
N ASP A 19 2.37 -5.27 8.11
CA ASP A 19 3.39 -4.41 7.49
C ASP A 19 2.76 -3.47 6.46
N ALA A 20 2.42 -2.27 6.91
CA ALA A 20 1.93 -1.19 6.07
C ALA A 20 3.16 -0.45 5.51
N THR A 21 4.04 -1.19 4.82
CA THR A 21 5.31 -0.62 4.39
C THR A 21 5.80 -1.09 3.03
N THR A 22 5.03 -1.90 2.28
CA THR A 22 5.42 -2.22 0.90
C THR A 22 4.24 -2.08 -0.05
N CYS A 23 4.44 -1.42 -1.20
CA CYS A 23 3.43 -1.34 -2.25
C CYS A 23 3.32 -2.63 -3.07
N ALA A 24 3.78 -3.76 -2.53
CA ALA A 24 3.82 -5.04 -3.24
C ALA A 24 2.40 -5.40 -3.73
N GLY A 25 2.25 -5.57 -5.05
CA GLY A 25 0.97 -5.90 -5.68
C GLY A 25 -0.06 -4.77 -5.74
N LYS A 26 0.29 -3.53 -5.37
CA LYS A 26 -0.58 -2.35 -5.52
C LYS A 26 -0.15 -1.53 -6.73
N PRO A 27 -1.09 -0.94 -7.50
CA PRO A 27 -0.74 0.02 -8.54
C PRO A 27 -0.02 1.20 -7.89
N ASN A 28 1.10 1.66 -8.46
CA ASN A 28 1.77 2.89 -8.03
C ASN A 28 0.97 4.13 -8.50
N ALA A 29 -0.31 4.16 -8.14
CA ALA A 29 -1.24 5.20 -8.52
C ALA A 29 -1.39 6.15 -7.34
N CYS A 30 -0.38 6.99 -7.08
CA CYS A 30 -0.55 8.18 -6.24
C CYS A 30 -1.27 9.30 -7.00
N PHE A 31 -2.37 8.94 -7.65
CA PHE A 31 -3.31 9.85 -8.27
C PHE A 31 -4.73 9.37 -7.97
N ASP A 32 -5.65 10.31 -7.96
CA ASP A 32 -7.07 9.99 -7.88
C ASP A 32 -7.57 9.67 -9.30
N GLN A 33 -8.22 8.53 -9.46
CA GLN A 33 -8.81 8.09 -10.73
C GLN A 33 -10.10 8.86 -11.06
N VAL A 34 -10.71 9.50 -10.06
CA VAL A 34 -11.90 10.35 -10.21
C VAL A 34 -11.63 11.76 -9.67
N LYS A 35 -12.31 12.77 -10.23
CA LYS A 35 -12.07 14.19 -9.91
C LYS A 35 -12.67 14.65 -8.58
N ASP A 36 -13.71 13.95 -8.11
CA ASP A 36 -14.54 14.40 -6.98
C ASP A 36 -14.08 13.82 -5.63
N CYS A 37 -12.90 13.21 -5.56
CA CYS A 37 -12.38 12.62 -4.34
C CYS A 37 -12.32 13.62 -3.17
N ALA A 38 -11.95 14.88 -3.42
CA ALA A 38 -11.92 15.91 -2.38
C ALA A 38 -13.32 16.27 -1.83
N THR A 39 -14.37 16.07 -2.62
CA THR A 39 -15.76 16.30 -2.22
C THR A 39 -16.32 15.14 -1.41
N ILE A 40 -15.98 13.91 -1.79
CA ILE A 40 -16.40 12.67 -1.10
C ILE A 40 -15.61 12.46 0.20
N PHE A 41 -14.32 12.77 0.17
CA PHE A 41 -13.35 12.60 1.24
C PHE A 41 -12.73 13.94 1.61
N PRO A 42 -13.46 14.83 2.30
CA PRO A 42 -12.92 16.12 2.72
C PRO A 42 -11.67 15.91 3.59
N GLN A 43 -10.56 16.45 3.11
CA GLN A 43 -9.24 16.32 3.71
C GLN A 43 -8.97 17.48 4.67
N THR A 44 -8.23 17.19 5.73
CA THR A 44 -7.55 18.21 6.53
C THR A 44 -6.08 18.16 6.15
N ALA A 45 -5.39 19.30 6.07
CA ALA A 45 -4.03 19.38 5.53
C ALA A 45 -3.10 18.25 6.03
N GLY A 46 -2.71 17.34 5.13
CA GLY A 46 -1.79 16.24 5.42
C GLY A 46 -2.39 14.99 6.08
N ALA A 47 -3.70 14.93 6.30
CA ALA A 47 -4.37 13.78 6.92
C ALA A 47 -5.57 13.28 6.09
N PRO A 48 -5.74 11.95 5.96
CA PRO A 48 -6.84 11.37 5.19
C PRO A 48 -8.18 11.65 5.88
N SER A 49 -9.22 11.89 5.08
CA SER A 49 -10.59 12.00 5.58
C SER A 49 -10.99 10.76 6.38
N PRO A 50 -11.74 10.88 7.49
CA PRO A 50 -12.30 9.73 8.20
C PRO A 50 -13.15 8.82 7.31
N ASN A 51 -13.78 9.39 6.27
CA ASN A 51 -14.58 8.66 5.29
C ASN A 51 -13.78 7.59 4.53
N CYS A 52 -12.46 7.74 4.41
CA CYS A 52 -11.58 6.77 3.77
C CYS A 52 -11.53 5.41 4.47
N PHE A 53 -11.96 5.35 5.74
CA PHE A 53 -11.92 4.13 6.55
C PHE A 53 -13.32 3.53 6.81
N ILE A 54 -14.36 4.09 6.19
CA ILE A 54 -15.74 3.63 6.36
C ILE A 54 -16.12 2.69 5.22
N ALA A 55 -16.61 1.50 5.54
CA ALA A 55 -16.98 0.47 4.57
C ALA A 55 -17.98 0.96 3.49
N ALA A 56 -18.85 1.91 3.83
CA ALA A 56 -19.81 2.51 2.90
C ALA A 56 -19.15 3.22 1.69
N TYR A 57 -17.88 3.61 1.81
CA TYR A 57 -17.13 4.29 0.74
C TYR A 57 -16.04 3.40 0.13
N ALA A 58 -16.04 2.09 0.38
CA ALA A 58 -15.00 1.16 -0.09
C ALA A 58 -14.81 1.18 -1.62
N GLU A 59 -15.90 1.33 -2.38
CA GLU A 59 -15.86 1.44 -3.85
C GLU A 59 -15.12 2.70 -4.31
N PHE A 60 -15.34 3.84 -3.63
CA PHE A 60 -14.69 5.11 -3.96
C PHE A 60 -13.27 5.20 -3.41
N PHE A 61 -12.98 4.53 -2.29
CA PHE A 61 -11.65 4.43 -1.71
C PHE A 61 -10.63 3.88 -2.71
N ASN A 62 -11.01 2.87 -3.49
CA ASN A 62 -10.17 2.29 -4.54
C ASN A 62 -9.94 3.21 -5.75
N LEU A 63 -10.64 4.34 -5.83
CA LEU A 63 -10.50 5.33 -6.89
C LEU A 63 -9.85 6.63 -6.41
N CYS A 64 -9.71 6.81 -5.09
CA CYS A 64 -9.29 8.07 -4.46
C CYS A 64 -7.99 7.90 -3.66
N HIS A 65 -7.00 7.24 -4.26
CA HIS A 65 -5.79 6.81 -3.54
C HIS A 65 -4.93 7.96 -3.01
N LYS A 66 -4.81 9.06 -3.76
CA LYS A 66 -4.04 10.23 -3.34
C LYS A 66 -4.79 10.97 -2.23
N THR A 67 -6.09 11.17 -2.42
CA THR A 67 -6.93 11.83 -1.43
C THR A 67 -6.98 11.02 -0.13
N CYS A 68 -7.11 9.70 -0.18
CA CYS A 68 -7.18 8.87 1.03
C CYS A 68 -5.83 8.49 1.64
N LEU A 69 -4.71 9.04 1.11
CA LEU A 69 -3.35 8.67 1.49
C LEU A 69 -3.15 7.13 1.56
N SER A 70 -3.93 6.41 0.75
CA SER A 70 -3.87 4.95 0.65
C SER A 70 -2.93 4.52 -0.46
N CYS A 71 -2.47 5.48 -1.26
CA CYS A 71 -1.42 5.28 -2.22
C CYS A 71 -0.10 5.07 -1.47
N CYS A 72 0.67 4.12 -1.97
CA CYS A 72 1.95 3.80 -1.39
C CYS A 72 3.02 4.47 -2.26
N ILE A 73 3.76 5.42 -1.69
CA ILE A 73 4.91 6.06 -2.34
C ILE A 73 6.15 5.28 -1.89
N GLU A 74 6.39 4.15 -2.54
CA GLU A 74 7.69 3.52 -2.43
C GLU A 74 8.72 4.32 -3.25
N PRO A 75 9.97 4.48 -2.78
CA PRO A 75 11.01 5.08 -3.60
C PRO A 75 11.11 4.31 -4.93
N CYS A 76 10.99 5.06 -6.03
CA CYS A 76 11.10 4.54 -7.38
C CYS A 76 12.58 4.27 -7.70
N VAL A 77 13.11 3.18 -7.14
CA VAL A 77 14.51 2.78 -7.28
C VAL A 77 14.60 1.33 -7.73
N ASP A 78 15.61 1.04 -8.54
CA ASP A 78 16.00 -0.33 -8.81
C ASP A 78 16.74 -0.88 -7.59
N VAL A 79 16.25 -1.99 -7.04
CA VAL A 79 16.85 -2.67 -5.89
C VAL A 79 17.98 -3.59 -6.36
N ASN A 80 17.81 -4.20 -7.54
CA ASN A 80 18.82 -5.10 -8.09
C ASN A 80 19.89 -4.29 -8.84
N PRO A 81 21.18 -4.39 -8.46
CA PRO A 81 22.24 -3.63 -9.12
C PRO A 81 22.45 -4.01 -10.60
N ARG A 82 21.86 -5.15 -11.04
CA ARG A 82 21.92 -5.60 -12.44
C ARG A 82 20.83 -5.03 -13.33
N CYS A 83 19.87 -4.26 -12.82
CA CYS A 83 18.82 -3.70 -13.68
C CYS A 83 19.42 -2.92 -14.86
N SER A 84 20.50 -2.16 -14.65
CA SER A 84 21.20 -1.42 -15.70
C SER A 84 21.87 -2.31 -16.77
N SER A 85 22.25 -3.54 -16.44
CA SER A 85 22.90 -4.47 -17.36
C SER A 85 21.92 -5.39 -18.10
N TRP A 86 20.68 -5.49 -17.62
CA TRP A 86 19.62 -6.18 -18.34
C TRP A 86 19.09 -5.32 -19.48
N ASN A 87 18.84 -5.96 -20.62
CA ASN A 87 18.21 -5.28 -21.75
C ASN A 87 16.73 -4.99 -21.46
N ASP A 88 16.11 -4.17 -22.30
CA ASP A 88 14.72 -3.74 -22.11
C ASP A 88 13.71 -4.89 -22.26
N ARG A 89 14.13 -6.04 -22.83
CA ARG A 89 13.29 -7.23 -22.88
C ARG A 89 13.04 -7.82 -21.50
N PHE A 90 13.84 -7.51 -20.48
CA PHE A 90 13.57 -7.95 -19.10
C PHE A 90 12.14 -7.55 -18.66
N CYS A 91 11.73 -6.32 -18.95
CA CYS A 91 10.45 -5.78 -18.49
C CYS A 91 9.25 -6.38 -19.24
N THR A 92 9.45 -6.83 -20.48
CA THR A 92 8.40 -7.45 -21.31
C THR A 92 8.48 -8.98 -21.33
N ASN A 93 9.49 -9.59 -20.71
CA ASN A 93 9.67 -11.04 -20.75
C ASN A 93 8.64 -11.72 -19.84
N PRO A 94 7.78 -12.60 -20.37
CA PRO A 94 6.74 -13.29 -19.59
C PRO A 94 7.32 -14.31 -18.59
N PHE A 95 8.60 -14.67 -18.71
CA PHE A 95 9.28 -15.51 -17.73
C PHE A 95 9.38 -14.84 -16.34
N TYR A 96 9.51 -13.52 -16.30
CA TYR A 96 9.48 -12.76 -15.06
C TYR A 96 8.05 -12.25 -14.82
N CYS A 97 7.46 -12.63 -13.70
CA CYS A 97 6.18 -12.06 -13.29
C CYS A 97 6.35 -10.57 -12.93
N ASP A 98 5.25 -9.83 -12.96
CA ASP A 98 5.27 -8.39 -12.68
C ASP A 98 5.70 -8.09 -11.25
N GLN A 99 5.41 -8.99 -10.31
CA GLN A 99 5.93 -8.90 -8.94
C GLN A 99 7.46 -8.91 -8.92
N PHE A 100 8.11 -9.84 -9.64
CA PHE A 100 9.57 -9.92 -9.66
C PHE A 100 10.21 -8.67 -10.29
N LYS A 101 9.62 -8.16 -11.38
CA LYS A 101 10.08 -6.92 -12.03
C LYS A 101 9.94 -5.72 -11.10
N TRP A 102 8.83 -5.63 -10.37
CA TRP A 102 8.56 -4.57 -9.41
C TRP A 102 9.51 -4.61 -8.21
N GLU A 103 9.76 -5.79 -7.65
CA GLU A 103 10.67 -5.97 -6.50
C GLU A 103 12.12 -5.65 -6.85
N ASN A 104 12.54 -5.88 -8.09
CA ASN A 104 13.95 -5.78 -8.49
C ASN A 104 14.27 -4.51 -9.30
N CYS A 105 13.47 -4.19 -10.32
CA CYS A 105 13.79 -3.21 -11.35
C CYS A 105 12.61 -2.30 -11.70
N ARG A 106 11.83 -1.87 -10.70
CA ARG A 106 10.64 -1.03 -10.91
C ARG A 106 10.93 0.27 -11.67
N LYS A 107 12.08 0.91 -11.43
CA LYS A 107 12.44 2.16 -12.11
C LYS A 107 12.77 1.89 -13.56
N LYS A 108 13.60 0.87 -13.84
CA LYS A 108 13.91 0.48 -15.23
C LYS A 108 12.65 0.07 -16.00
N CYS A 109 11.75 -0.68 -15.37
CA CYS A 109 10.55 -1.17 -16.03
C CYS A 109 9.39 -0.17 -16.06
N ASN A 110 9.61 1.06 -15.55
CA ASN A 110 8.57 2.08 -15.45
C ASN A 110 7.30 1.54 -14.79
N MET A 111 7.50 0.77 -13.71
CA MET A 111 6.46 0.16 -12.85
C MET A 111 6.32 0.92 -11.53
N CYS A 112 6.91 2.11 -11.51
CA CYS A 112 6.40 3.22 -10.76
C CYS A 112 5.21 3.82 -11.56
#